data_AF-A0A2I1HBR7-F1
#
_entry.id   AF-A0A2I1HBR7-F1
#
_cell.length_a   1.000
_cell.length_b   1.000
_cell.length_c   1.000
_cell.angle_alpha   90.00
_cell.angle_beta   90.00
_cell.angle_gamma   90.00
#
_symmetry.space_group_name_H-M   'P 1'
#
loop_
_entity.id
_entity.type
_entity.pdbx_description
1 polymer ?
#
loop_
_entity_poly.entity_id
_entity_poly.type
_entity_poly.pdbx_seq_one_letter_code
_entity_poly.pdbx_strand_id
1 'polypeptide(L)'
;MCEVAVGQSVGELGRKCLSWMREPYVRAVISIKILEPRLNMQEPTTGYFYRTMTAKLYRQGMLVQRWDFGNIKKHSRDPVNDPPGCNAPNLAAYQITIPISEVFWDPPYPIPPGYTPAIPPNVVGVNFVIDLYQIQRVALQAQTP
;
A
#
# COMPACT_ATOMS: atom_id res chain seq x y z
N MET A 1 5.88 -2.55 -8.74
CA MET A 1 4.47 -2.87 -9.11
C MET A 1 3.56 -2.57 -7.93
N CYS A 2 2.33 -2.10 -8.18
CA CYS A 2 1.31 -1.88 -7.15
C CYS A 2 0.04 -2.64 -7.52
N GLU A 3 -0.46 -3.48 -6.62
CA GLU A 3 -1.68 -4.27 -6.78
C GLU A 3 -2.68 -3.87 -5.70
N VAL A 4 -3.85 -3.39 -6.12
CA VAL A 4 -4.92 -2.98 -5.21
C VAL A 4 -6.12 -3.89 -5.43
N ALA A 5 -6.64 -4.48 -4.35
CA ALA A 5 -7.83 -5.32 -4.43
C ALA A 5 -8.95 -4.83 -3.52
N VAL A 6 -10.15 -4.79 -4.11
CA VAL A 6 -11.43 -4.64 -3.41
C VAL A 6 -12.22 -5.93 -3.63
N GLY A 7 -12.79 -6.51 -2.58
CA GLY A 7 -13.51 -7.79 -2.67
C GLY A 7 -12.62 -9.05 -2.75
N GLN A 8 -11.54 -9.06 -3.54
CA GLN A 8 -10.64 -10.23 -3.69
C GLN A 8 -10.02 -10.69 -2.36
N SER A 9 -9.86 -12.01 -2.12
CA SER A 9 -9.25 -12.49 -0.89
C SER A 9 -7.78 -12.09 -0.75
N VAL A 10 -7.30 -11.93 0.50
CA VAL A 10 -5.90 -11.61 0.79
C VAL A 10 -4.95 -12.69 0.24
N GLY A 11 -5.39 -13.95 0.22
CA GLY A 11 -4.62 -15.07 -0.31
C GLY A 11 -4.39 -14.96 -1.81
N GLU A 12 -5.44 -14.65 -2.58
CA GLU A 12 -5.30 -14.49 -4.02
C GLU A 12 -4.51 -13.25 -4.42
N LEU A 13 -4.71 -12.12 -3.73
CA LEU A 13 -3.90 -10.93 -3.92
C LEU A 13 -2.41 -11.24 -3.66
N GLY A 14 -2.13 -11.96 -2.57
CA GLY A 14 -0.78 -12.42 -2.26
C GLY A 14 -0.18 -13.30 -3.36
N ARG A 15 -0.96 -14.23 -3.91
CA ARG A 15 -0.51 -15.10 -5.02
C ARG A 15 -0.18 -14.30 -6.28
N LYS A 16 -0.99 -13.29 -6.63
CA LYS A 16 -0.69 -12.39 -7.75
C LYS A 16 0.62 -11.64 -7.53
N CYS A 17 0.80 -11.08 -6.33
CA CYS A 17 2.02 -10.34 -5.99
C CYS A 17 3.26 -11.24 -6.03
N LEU A 18 3.17 -12.47 -5.51
CA LEU A 18 4.26 -13.44 -5.61
C LEU A 18 4.55 -13.87 -7.05
N SER A 19 3.53 -13.86 -7.93
CA SER A 19 3.73 -14.12 -9.36
C SER A 19 4.49 -12.96 -10.01
N TRP A 20 4.11 -11.71 -9.72
CA TRP A 20 4.87 -10.54 -10.16
C TRP A 20 6.32 -10.56 -9.67
N MET A 21 6.58 -10.99 -8.44
CA MET A 21 7.95 -11.06 -7.90
C MET A 21 8.85 -12.09 -8.62
N ARG A 22 8.29 -12.97 -9.46
CA ARG A 22 9.08 -13.89 -10.32
C ARG A 22 9.56 -13.21 -11.60
N GLU A 23 8.96 -12.10 -11.99
CA GLU A 23 9.37 -11.36 -13.17
C GLU A 23 10.76 -10.75 -12.93
N PRO A 24 11.71 -10.92 -13.86
CA PRO A 24 13.11 -10.53 -13.66
C PRO A 24 13.30 -9.01 -13.54
N TYR A 25 12.33 -8.21 -13.96
CA TYR A 25 12.33 -6.74 -13.89
C TYR A 25 11.53 -6.20 -12.68
N VAL A 26 10.86 -7.05 -11.90
CA VAL A 26 10.08 -6.62 -10.73
C VAL A 26 10.90 -6.82 -9.46
N ARG A 27 11.39 -5.70 -8.90
CA ARG A 27 12.16 -5.70 -7.64
C ARG A 27 11.29 -5.59 -6.39
N ALA A 28 10.14 -4.93 -6.52
CA ALA A 28 9.20 -4.71 -5.44
C ALA A 28 7.73 -4.74 -5.91
N VAL A 29 6.88 -5.37 -5.11
CA VAL A 29 5.43 -5.36 -5.28
C VAL A 29 4.77 -4.92 -3.98
N ILE A 30 3.96 -3.87 -4.03
CA ILE A 30 3.08 -3.52 -2.92
C ILE A 30 1.68 -4.04 -3.20
N SER A 31 1.12 -4.76 -2.24
CA SER A 31 -0.25 -5.23 -2.26
C SER A 31 -1.06 -4.41 -1.26
N ILE A 32 -2.18 -3.83 -1.68
CA ILE A 32 -3.11 -3.12 -0.81
C ILE A 32 -4.47 -3.79 -0.91
N LYS A 33 -4.94 -4.33 0.21
CA LYS A 33 -6.27 -4.92 0.32
C LYS A 33 -7.18 -3.93 1.03
N ILE A 34 -8.24 -3.52 0.35
CA ILE A 34 -9.36 -2.77 0.92
C ILE A 34 -10.40 -3.78 1.39
N LEU A 35 -10.73 -3.74 2.69
CA LEU A 35 -11.63 -4.68 3.36
C LEU A 35 -13.09 -4.20 3.28
N GLU A 36 -13.99 -4.93 3.93
CA GLU A 36 -15.41 -4.61 3.96
C GLU A 36 -15.69 -3.23 4.58
N PRO A 37 -16.78 -2.56 4.15
CA PRO A 37 -17.28 -1.34 4.77
C PRO A 37 -17.41 -1.46 6.30
N ARG A 38 -17.00 -0.42 7.02
CA ARG A 38 -17.40 -0.24 8.41
C ARG A 38 -18.84 0.28 8.43
N LEU A 39 -19.76 -0.57 8.89
CA LEU A 39 -21.16 -0.20 9.02
C LEU A 39 -21.31 1.04 9.90
N ASN A 40 -22.24 1.93 9.52
CA ASN A 40 -22.58 3.16 10.24
C ASN A 40 -21.44 4.19 10.36
N MET A 41 -20.39 4.07 9.54
CA MET A 41 -19.30 5.02 9.49
C MET A 41 -19.08 5.53 8.07
N GLN A 42 -19.69 6.66 7.75
CA GLN A 42 -19.56 7.28 6.44
C GLN A 42 -18.67 8.50 6.50
N GLU A 43 -17.89 8.70 5.44
CA GLU A 43 -17.18 9.94 5.21
C GLU A 43 -18.21 11.05 4.90
N PRO A 44 -18.20 12.17 5.65
CA PRO A 44 -19.19 13.23 5.46
C PRO A 44 -19.20 13.83 4.05
N THR A 45 -18.04 13.86 3.39
CA THR A 45 -17.86 14.50 2.08
C THR A 45 -18.34 13.65 0.92
N THR A 46 -18.28 12.32 1.02
CA THR A 46 -18.59 11.42 -0.10
C THR A 46 -19.75 10.47 0.16
N GLY A 47 -20.12 10.28 1.42
CA GLY A 47 -21.07 9.23 1.82
C GLY A 47 -20.51 7.82 1.72
N TYR A 48 -19.26 7.63 1.26
CA TYR A 48 -18.65 6.31 1.26
C TYR A 48 -18.36 5.84 2.69
N PHE A 49 -18.59 4.56 2.94
CA PHE A 49 -18.20 3.98 4.22
C PHE A 49 -16.68 3.91 4.35
N TYR A 50 -16.17 4.29 5.52
CA TYR A 50 -14.78 4.04 5.88
C TYR A 50 -14.49 2.54 5.84
N ARG A 51 -13.28 2.17 5.41
CA ARG A 51 -12.85 0.78 5.30
C ARG A 51 -11.52 0.59 6.02
N THR A 52 -11.32 -0.61 6.54
CA THR A 52 -10.00 -1.05 6.96
C THR A 52 -9.20 -1.48 5.74
N MET A 53 -7.88 -1.33 5.83
CA MET A 53 -6.96 -1.68 4.76
C MET A 53 -5.79 -2.44 5.33
N THR A 54 -5.28 -3.40 4.59
CA THR A 54 -4.00 -4.03 4.90
C THR A 54 -3.08 -3.87 3.72
N ALA A 55 -1.79 -3.64 3.98
CA ALA A 55 -0.79 -3.59 2.94
C ALA A 55 0.35 -4.56 3.24
N LYS A 56 0.96 -5.08 2.18
CA LYS A 56 2.20 -5.87 2.25
C LYS A 56 3.13 -5.42 1.15
N LEU A 57 4.40 -5.23 1.50
CA LEU A 57 5.46 -4.92 0.54
C LEU A 57 6.35 -6.15 0.41
N TYR A 58 6.35 -6.71 -0.79
CA TYR A 58 7.22 -7.79 -1.21
C TYR A 58 8.43 -7.18 -1.90
N ARG A 59 9.64 -7.59 -1.49
CA ARG A 59 10.91 -7.19 -2.09
C ARG A 59 11.82 -8.39 -2.21
N GLN A 60 12.62 -8.41 -3.27
CA GLN A 60 13.60 -9.48 -3.47
C GLN A 60 14.67 -9.36 -2.37
N GLY A 61 15.01 -10.48 -1.72
CA GLY A 61 16.06 -10.53 -0.69
C GLY A 61 15.75 -9.81 0.63
N MET A 62 14.54 -9.31 0.84
CA MET A 62 14.13 -8.63 2.07
C MET A 62 12.90 -9.28 2.72
N LEU A 63 12.77 -9.11 4.04
CA LEU A 63 11.56 -9.51 4.75
C LEU A 63 10.36 -8.70 4.27
N VAL A 64 9.22 -9.39 4.18
CA VAL A 64 7.93 -8.78 3.82
C VAL A 64 7.52 -7.79 4.90
N GLN A 65 7.41 -6.51 4.55
CA GLN A 65 6.84 -5.51 5.44
C GLN A 65 5.32 -5.55 5.35
N ARG A 66 4.65 -5.30 6.47
CA ARG A 66 3.20 -5.37 6.58
C ARG A 66 2.70 -4.17 7.33
N TRP A 67 1.53 -3.71 6.91
CA TRP A 67 0.80 -2.69 7.60
C TRP A 67 -0.67 -3.06 7.70
N ASP A 68 -1.28 -2.68 8.80
CA ASP A 68 -2.70 -2.84 9.08
C ASP A 68 -3.25 -1.47 9.44
N PHE A 69 -4.29 -1.05 8.74
CA PHE A 69 -4.81 0.30 8.74
C PHE A 69 -6.32 0.28 8.92
N GLY A 70 -6.83 1.36 9.52
CA GLY A 70 -8.26 1.64 9.60
C GLY A 70 -8.87 1.48 10.98
N ASN A 71 -8.12 0.94 11.96
CA ASN A 71 -8.53 0.91 13.36
C ASN A 71 -7.38 1.30 14.30
N ILE A 72 -7.71 1.94 15.41
CA ILE A 72 -6.83 2.08 16.59
C ILE A 72 -6.71 0.70 17.29
N LYS A 73 -7.75 -0.14 17.25
CA LYS A 73 -7.74 -1.52 17.75
C LYS A 73 -7.97 -2.57 16.65
N LYS A 74 -7.06 -3.53 16.54
CA LYS A 74 -7.13 -4.62 15.56
C LYS A 74 -8.51 -5.32 15.58
N HIS A 75 -9.16 -5.44 14.42
CA HIS A 75 -10.48 -6.06 14.21
C HIS A 75 -11.71 -5.42 14.88
N SER A 76 -11.55 -4.33 15.61
CA SER A 76 -12.69 -3.60 16.19
C SER A 76 -13.63 -3.05 15.12
N ARG A 77 -14.93 -3.07 15.40
CA ARG A 77 -15.96 -2.41 14.60
C ARG A 77 -16.71 -1.35 15.40
N ASP A 78 -16.24 -1.04 16.62
CA ASP A 78 -16.87 -0.07 17.51
C ASP A 78 -16.76 1.34 16.93
N PRO A 79 -17.88 2.04 16.69
CA PRO A 79 -17.84 3.37 16.13
C PRO A 79 -17.64 4.52 17.10
N VAL A 80 -17.78 4.26 18.39
CA VAL A 80 -17.67 5.28 19.42
C VAL A 80 -16.27 5.25 20.02
N ASN A 81 -15.77 4.06 20.36
CA ASN A 81 -14.48 3.92 21.04
C ASN A 81 -13.30 3.60 20.11
N ASP A 82 -13.55 3.42 18.81
CA ASP A 82 -12.51 3.17 17.80
C ASP A 82 -12.85 3.86 16.45
N PRO A 83 -12.80 5.21 16.41
CA PRO A 83 -13.12 5.95 15.20
C PRO A 83 -12.17 5.56 14.04
N PRO A 84 -12.60 5.77 12.78
CA PRO A 84 -11.72 5.57 11.63
C PRO A 84 -10.53 6.50 11.73
N GLY A 85 -9.33 5.95 11.89
CA GLY A 85 -8.13 6.78 11.97
C GLY A 85 -7.59 7.21 10.60
N CYS A 86 -7.93 6.51 9.51
CA CYS A 86 -7.59 6.91 8.13
C CYS A 86 -8.73 7.75 7.53
N ASN A 87 -8.81 9.02 7.91
CA ASN A 87 -9.94 9.89 7.58
C ASN A 87 -9.56 11.19 6.83
N ALA A 88 -8.26 11.43 6.64
CA ALA A 88 -7.74 12.60 5.96
C ALA A 88 -6.42 12.23 5.25
N PRO A 89 -6.03 12.98 4.19
CA PRO A 89 -4.72 12.81 3.58
C PRO A 89 -3.61 13.29 4.50
N ASN A 90 -2.39 12.84 4.22
CA ASN A 90 -1.14 13.24 4.89
C ASN A 90 -1.01 12.84 6.37
N LEU A 91 -1.80 11.86 6.81
CA LEU A 91 -1.64 11.29 8.14
C LEU A 91 -0.47 10.29 8.13
N ALA A 92 0.62 10.61 8.84
CA ALA A 92 1.86 9.82 8.83
C ALA A 92 1.66 8.33 9.18
N ALA A 93 0.74 8.01 10.10
CA ALA A 93 0.41 6.63 10.47
C ALA A 93 -0.26 5.82 9.33
N TYR A 94 -0.70 6.48 8.26
CA TYR A 94 -1.39 5.89 7.11
C TYR A 94 -0.63 6.10 5.79
N GLN A 95 0.66 6.42 5.88
CA GLN A 95 1.56 6.54 4.74
C GLN A 95 2.54 5.37 4.70
N ILE A 96 2.77 4.85 3.51
CA ILE A 96 3.84 3.89 3.24
C ILE A 96 4.93 4.64 2.49
N THR A 97 6.09 4.77 3.13
CA THR A 97 7.24 5.48 2.58
C THR A 97 8.28 4.45 2.12
N ILE A 98 8.63 4.50 0.84
CA ILE A 98 9.62 3.60 0.22
C ILE A 98 10.71 4.46 -0.42
N PRO A 99 11.98 4.31 -0.04
CA PRO A 99 13.07 5.05 -0.67
C PRO A 99 13.15 4.78 -2.18
N ILE A 100 13.34 5.82 -2.97
CA ILE A 100 13.45 5.71 -4.43
C ILE A 100 14.67 4.86 -4.81
N SER A 101 15.78 5.04 -4.10
CA SER A 101 17.00 4.25 -4.29
C SER A 101 16.78 2.74 -4.13
N GLU A 102 15.90 2.33 -3.21
CA GLU A 102 15.56 0.92 -3.04
C GLU A 102 14.73 0.36 -4.21
N VAL A 103 13.85 1.18 -4.81
CA VAL A 103 13.02 0.76 -5.95
C VAL A 103 13.86 0.51 -7.20
N PHE A 104 14.88 1.33 -7.42
CA PHE A 104 15.79 1.23 -8.57
C PHE A 104 17.08 0.45 -8.26
N TRP A 105 17.15 -0.22 -7.11
CA TRP A 105 18.30 -1.03 -6.74
C TRP A 105 18.39 -2.28 -7.61
N ASP A 106 19.24 -2.23 -8.64
CA ASP A 106 19.48 -3.33 -9.57
C ASP A 106 20.99 -3.58 -9.85
N PRO A 107 21.78 -4.03 -8.88
CA PRO A 107 23.22 -4.15 -9.05
C PRO A 107 23.59 -5.34 -9.95
N PRO A 108 24.67 -5.23 -10.75
CA PRO A 108 25.26 -6.38 -11.42
C PRO A 108 25.92 -7.33 -10.39
N TYR A 109 26.17 -8.59 -10.80
CA TYR A 109 26.92 -9.54 -9.98
C TYR A 109 28.35 -9.72 -10.52
N PRO A 110 29.41 -9.59 -9.69
CA PRO A 110 29.37 -9.20 -8.27
C PRO A 110 29.05 -7.71 -8.09
N ILE A 111 28.48 -7.35 -6.93
CA ILE A 111 28.08 -5.97 -6.62
C ILE A 111 29.34 -5.10 -6.44
N PRO A 112 29.52 -4.02 -7.24
CA PRO A 112 30.67 -3.13 -7.09
C PRO A 112 30.63 -2.36 -5.75
N PRO A 113 31.79 -2.09 -5.13
CA PRO A 113 31.87 -1.15 -4.01
C PRO A 113 31.30 0.21 -4.41
N GLY A 114 30.36 0.75 -3.62
CA GLY A 114 29.76 2.05 -3.89
C GLY A 114 28.69 2.07 -5.00
N TYR A 115 28.14 0.91 -5.37
CA TYR A 115 27.04 0.84 -6.35
C TYR A 115 25.93 1.84 -6.01
N THR A 116 25.62 2.71 -6.97
CA THR A 116 24.55 3.70 -6.86
C THR A 116 23.45 3.34 -7.87
N PRO A 117 22.20 3.14 -7.42
CA PRO A 117 21.05 2.89 -8.29
C PRO A 117 20.90 3.94 -9.39
N ALA A 118 20.69 3.49 -10.62
CA ALA A 118 20.35 4.37 -11.73
C ALA A 118 18.88 4.81 -11.61
N ILE A 119 18.65 6.01 -11.06
CA ILE A 119 17.32 6.60 -10.94
C ILE A 119 17.04 7.44 -12.19
N PRO A 120 15.91 7.23 -12.91
CA PRO A 120 15.55 8.04 -14.05
C PRO A 120 15.44 9.53 -13.69
N PRO A 121 15.91 10.46 -14.54
CA PRO A 121 15.99 11.90 -14.21
C PRO A 121 14.62 12.57 -13.99
N ASN A 122 13.54 11.97 -14.50
CA ASN A 122 12.17 12.42 -14.27
C ASN A 122 11.60 11.98 -12.91
N VAL A 123 12.29 11.11 -12.19
CA VAL A 123 11.91 10.69 -10.83
C VAL A 123 12.63 11.61 -9.85
N VAL A 124 11.87 12.52 -9.24
CA VAL A 124 12.37 13.52 -8.30
C VAL A 124 11.99 13.16 -6.86
N GLY A 125 12.86 13.49 -5.91
CA GLY A 125 12.63 13.27 -4.48
C GLY A 125 13.46 12.13 -3.88
N VAL A 126 13.17 11.80 -2.62
CA VAL A 126 13.89 10.76 -1.85
C VAL A 126 13.05 9.51 -1.67
N ASN A 127 11.73 9.67 -1.54
CA ASN A 127 10.81 8.57 -1.24
C ASN A 127 9.59 8.61 -2.14
N PHE A 128 9.09 7.43 -2.50
CA PHE A 128 7.70 7.24 -2.86
C PHE A 128 6.85 7.23 -1.59
N VAL A 129 5.89 8.15 -1.52
CA VAL A 129 4.92 8.22 -0.42
C VAL A 129 3.58 7.76 -0.95
N ILE A 130 3.12 6.62 -0.46
CA ILE A 130 1.80 6.07 -0.79
C ILE A 130 0.87 6.46 0.34
N ASP A 131 -0.04 7.39 0.06
CA ASP A 131 -1.09 7.81 0.97
C ASP A 131 -2.31 6.90 0.80
N LEU A 132 -2.65 6.17 1.87
CA LEU A 132 -3.71 5.18 1.80
C LEU A 132 -5.11 5.77 1.83
N TYR A 133 -5.28 6.97 2.38
CA TYR A 133 -6.53 7.71 2.26
C TYR A 133 -6.78 8.02 0.77
N GLN A 134 -5.75 8.46 0.04
CA GLN A 134 -5.85 8.70 -1.41
C GLN A 134 -6.14 7.42 -2.20
N ILE A 135 -5.46 6.30 -1.88
CA ILE A 135 -5.73 5.00 -2.52
C ILE A 135 -7.18 4.56 -2.29
N GLN A 136 -7.68 4.69 -1.07
CA GLN A 136 -9.07 4.38 -0.74
C GLN A 136 -10.03 5.21 -1.60
N ARG A 137 -9.79 6.52 -1.73
CA ARG A 137 -10.62 7.43 -2.54
C ARG A 137 -10.69 6.99 -4.00
N VAL A 138 -9.54 6.75 -4.62
CA VAL A 138 -9.46 6.32 -6.03
C VAL A 138 -10.18 4.97 -6.22
N ALA A 139 -9.94 4.01 -5.34
CA ALA A 139 -10.54 2.68 -5.45
C ALA A 139 -12.06 2.68 -5.22
N LEU A 140 -12.58 3.53 -4.35
CA LEU A 140 -14.02 3.67 -4.10
C LEU A 140 -14.72 4.43 -5.24
N GLN A 141 -14.09 5.46 -5.80
CA GLN A 141 -14.60 6.14 -6.99
C GLN A 141 -14.68 5.21 -8.20
N ALA A 142 -13.72 4.31 -8.37
CA ALA A 142 -13.72 3.33 -9.45
C ALA A 142 -14.79 2.22 -9.31
N GLN A 143 -15.48 2.12 -8.17
CA GLN A 143 -16.59 1.17 -7.95
C GLN A 143 -17.96 1.77 -8.21
N THR A 144 -18.07 3.08 -8.38
CA THR A 144 -19.31 3.72 -8.81
C THR A 144 -19.51 3.42 -10.31
N PRO A 145 -20.64 2.80 -10.71
CA PRO A 145 -20.92 2.43 -12.09
C PRO A 145 -21.05 3.62 -13.04
#